data_AF-A0A957DL14-F1
#
_entry.id   AF-A0A957DL14-F1
#
_cell.length_a   1.000
_cell.length_b   1.000
_cell.length_c   1.000
_cell.angle_alpha   90.00
_cell.angle_beta   90.00
_cell.angle_gamma   90.00
#
_symmetry.space_group_name_H-M   'P 1'
#
loop_
_entity.id
_entity.type
_entity.pdbx_description
1 polymer ?
#
loop_
_entity_poly.entity_id
_entity_poly.type
_entity_poly.pdbx_seq_one_letter_code
_entity_poly.pdbx_strand_id
1 'polypeptide(L)' 'HIIEAVLTRLDDTSSARRAAEKQAQRWSHLPWEAFSQKMGSFLQRRGFDYDTIRQVTRAVWQAQAADEPE' A
#
# COMPACT_ATOMS: atom_id res chain seq x y z
N HIS A 1 -8.16 -28.55 -8.92
CA HIS A 1 -8.69 -27.54 -7.97
C HIS A 1 -7.98 -26.22 -8.27
N ILE A 2 -8.63 -25.27 -8.95
CA ILE A 2 -8.00 -24.01 -9.46
C ILE A 2 -8.43 -22.77 -8.64
N ILE A 3 -9.22 -22.95 -7.58
CA ILE A 3 -9.86 -21.83 -6.87
C ILE A 3 -8.92 -21.21 -5.81
N GLU A 4 -7.91 -21.93 -5.36
CA GLU A 4 -7.05 -21.52 -4.24
C GLU A 4 -6.08 -20.38 -4.63
N ALA A 5 -5.52 -20.42 -5.84
CA ALA A 5 -4.54 -19.43 -6.30
C ALA A 5 -5.12 -18.01 -6.54
N VAL A 6 -6.45 -17.90 -6.68
CA VAL A 6 -7.13 -16.60 -6.91
C VAL A 6 -7.50 -15.95 -5.57
N LEU A 7 -7.91 -16.75 -4.58
CA LEU A 7 -8.25 -16.26 -3.23
C LEU A 7 -7.02 -15.74 -2.48
N THR A 8 -5.87 -16.41 -2.57
CA THR A 8 -4.63 -15.97 -1.89
C THR A 8 -4.17 -14.59 -2.35
N ARG A 9 -4.27 -14.31 -3.66
CA ARG A 9 -3.85 -13.00 -4.22
C ARG A 9 -4.77 -11.84 -3.79
N LEU A 10 -6.06 -12.12 -3.58
CA LEU A 10 -7.02 -11.13 -3.10
C LEU A 10 -6.81 -10.79 -1.60
N ASP A 11 -6.42 -11.78 -0.80
CA ASP A 11 -6.05 -11.58 0.61
C ASP A 11 -4.75 -10.77 0.74
N ASP A 12 -3.78 -11.01 -0.15
CA ASP A 12 -2.49 -10.31 -0.15
C ASP A 12 -2.64 -8.80 -0.38
N THR A 13 -3.45 -8.37 -1.34
CA THR A 13 -3.69 -6.93 -1.59
C THR A 13 -4.39 -6.26 -0.40
N SER A 14 -5.33 -6.96 0.22
CA SER A 14 -6.06 -6.47 1.40
C SER A 14 -5.14 -6.33 2.62
N SER A 15 -4.22 -7.27 2.80
CA SER A 15 -3.17 -7.24 3.83
C SER A 15 -2.16 -6.12 3.58
N ALA A 16 -1.70 -5.97 2.34
CA ALA A 16 -0.83 -4.88 1.92
C ALA A 16 -1.45 -3.51 2.22
N ARG A 17 -2.74 -3.33 1.89
CA ARG A 17 -3.46 -2.08 2.13
C ARG A 17 -3.53 -1.71 3.61
N ARG A 18 -3.92 -2.67 4.48
CA ARG A 18 -3.98 -2.44 5.93
C ARG A 18 -2.60 -2.11 6.53
N ALA A 19 -1.55 -2.76 6.05
CA ALA A 19 -0.18 -2.45 6.48
C ALA A 19 0.26 -1.06 6.01
N ALA A 20 -0.10 -0.70 4.77
CA ALA A 20 0.21 0.59 4.18
C ALA A 20 -0.54 1.74 4.84
N GLU A 21 -1.84 1.62 5.14
CA GLU A 21 -2.66 2.65 5.81
C GLU A 21 -2.01 3.15 7.12
N LYS A 22 -1.49 2.22 7.95
CA LYS A 22 -0.80 2.58 9.20
C LYS A 22 0.48 3.36 8.98
N GLN A 23 1.27 2.98 7.97
CA GLN A 23 2.51 3.71 7.64
C GLN A 23 2.22 5.01 6.92
N ALA A 24 1.15 5.04 6.13
CA ALA A 24 0.71 6.19 5.38
C ALA A 24 0.50 7.35 6.35
N GLN A 25 -0.36 7.17 7.38
CA GLN A 25 -0.58 8.18 8.42
C GLN A 25 0.70 8.66 9.11
N ARG A 26 1.65 7.75 9.36
CA ARG A 26 2.95 8.11 9.96
C ARG A 26 3.83 8.95 9.02
N TRP A 27 3.66 8.81 7.71
CA TRP A 27 4.47 9.44 6.66
C TRP A 27 3.69 10.49 5.87
N SER A 28 2.53 10.94 6.35
CA SER A 28 1.71 11.98 5.70
C SER A 28 2.47 13.28 5.45
N HIS A 29 3.42 13.61 6.34
CA HIS A 29 4.28 14.79 6.23
C HIS A 29 5.40 14.67 5.19
N LEU A 30 5.62 13.49 4.60
CA LEU A 30 6.68 13.29 3.60
C LEU A 30 6.18 13.68 2.20
N PRO A 31 7.05 14.25 1.34
CA PRO A 31 6.72 14.43 -0.06
C PRO A 31 6.54 13.07 -0.75
N TRP A 32 5.73 13.06 -1.81
CA TRP A 32 5.38 11.84 -2.57
C TRP A 32 6.57 10.96 -2.95
N GLU A 33 7.69 11.55 -3.37
CA GLU A 33 8.90 10.81 -3.76
C GLU A 33 9.46 9.99 -2.57
N ALA A 34 9.68 10.64 -1.43
CA ALA A 34 10.16 9.99 -0.21
C ALA A 34 9.12 8.99 0.34
N PHE A 35 7.84 9.34 0.27
CA PHE A 35 6.73 8.47 0.67
C PHE A 35 6.72 7.17 -0.14
N SER A 36 6.69 7.28 -1.47
CA SER A 36 6.54 6.16 -2.38
C SER A 36 7.73 5.22 -2.33
N GLN A 37 8.95 5.75 -2.22
CA GLN A 37 10.16 4.93 -2.04
C GLN A 37 10.10 4.13 -0.74
N LYS A 38 9.73 4.79 0.37
CA LYS A 38 9.67 4.18 1.70
C LYS A 38 8.56 3.14 1.81
N MET A 39 7.39 3.43 1.25
CA MET A 39 6.26 2.51 1.16
C MET A 39 6.58 1.31 0.27
N GLY A 40 7.19 1.56 -0.89
CA GLY A 40 7.65 0.52 -1.79
C GLY A 40 8.58 -0.48 -1.11
N SER A 41 9.64 0.01 -0.46
CA SER A 41 10.56 -0.87 0.28
C SER A 41 9.91 -1.58 1.47
N PHE A 42 8.96 -0.93 2.15
CA PHE A 42 8.24 -1.52 3.29
C PHE A 42 7.35 -2.70 2.89
N LEU A 43 6.65 -2.57 1.76
CA LEU A 43 5.79 -3.61 1.21
C LEU A 43 6.60 -4.71 0.52
N GLN A 44 7.70 -4.36 -0.18
CA GLN A 44 8.60 -5.36 -0.78
C GLN A 44 9.19 -6.31 0.28
N ARG A 45 9.61 -5.78 1.44
CA ARG A 45 10.09 -6.61 2.57
C ARG A 45 9.03 -7.52 3.18
N ARG A 46 7.75 -7.30 2.86
CA ARG A 46 6.62 -8.15 3.28
C ARG A 46 6.25 -9.20 2.23
N GLY A 47 6.97 -9.25 1.10
CA GLY A 47 6.78 -10.25 0.06
C GLY A 47 5.75 -9.87 -1.01
N PHE A 48 5.25 -8.62 -1.03
CA PHE A 48 4.31 -8.18 -2.06
C PHE A 48 5.02 -7.95 -3.40
N ASP A 49 4.32 -8.26 -4.49
CA ASP A 49 4.80 -8.00 -5.84
C ASP A 49 4.76 -6.51 -6.20
N TYR A 50 5.46 -6.14 -7.27
CA TYR A 50 5.60 -4.75 -7.70
C TYR A 50 4.27 -4.07 -8.06
N ASP A 51 3.33 -4.79 -8.69
CA ASP A 51 2.05 -4.22 -9.10
C ASP A 51 1.17 -3.91 -7.89
N THR A 52 1.08 -4.87 -6.95
CA THR A 52 0.42 -4.71 -5.65
C THR A 52 1.02 -3.54 -4.88
N ILE A 53 2.35 -3.45 -4.81
CA ILE A 53 3.06 -2.34 -4.15
C ILE A 53 2.66 -1.00 -4.75
N ARG A 54 2.74 -0.89 -6.08
CA ARG A 54 2.47 0.36 -6.80
C ARG A 54 1.01 0.79 -6.63
N GLN A 55 0.07 -0.15 -6.76
CA GLN A 55 -1.35 0.10 -6.62
C GLN A 55 -1.70 0.55 -5.19
N VAL A 56 -1.24 -0.19 -4.18
CA VAL A 56 -1.50 0.11 -2.77
C VAL A 56 -0.88 1.45 -2.36
N THR A 57 0.39 1.69 -2.73
CA THR A 57 1.10 2.94 -2.40
C THR A 57 0.35 4.17 -2.90
N ARG A 58 -0.14 4.15 -4.14
CA ARG A 58 -0.93 5.25 -4.71
C ARG A 58 -2.28 5.40 -4.02
N ALA A 59 -2.98 4.29 -3.76
CA ALA A 59 -4.29 4.31 -3.12
C ALA A 59 -4.22 4.94 -1.72
N VAL A 60 -3.25 4.54 -0.89
CA VAL A 60 -3.13 5.10 0.46
C VAL A 60 -2.70 6.56 0.44
N TRP A 61 -1.83 6.99 -0.48
CA TRP A 61 -1.47 8.40 -0.61
C TRP A 61 -2.66 9.29 -0.98
N GLN A 62 -3.48 8.85 -1.93
CA GLN A 62 -4.69 9.58 -2.30
C GLN A 62 -5.70 9.64 -1.16
N ALA A 63 -5.85 8.55 -0.40
CA ALA A 63 -6.74 8.52 0.75
C ALA A 63 -6.33 9.54 1.84
N GLN A 64 -5.03 9.79 2.01
CA GLN A 64 -4.55 10.80 2.95
C GLN A 64 -4.80 12.23 2.48
N ALA A 65 -4.56 12.50 1.19
CA ALA A 65 -4.82 13.81 0.61
C ALA A 65 -6.33 14.15 0.59
N ALA A 66 -7.21 13.15 0.61
CA ALA A 66 -8.65 13.34 0.70
C ALA A 66 -9.16 13.59 2.15
N ASP A 67 -8.33 13.30 3.16
CA ASP A 67 -8.68 13.40 4.58
C ASP A 67 -8.19 14.73 5.21
N GLU A 68 -7.64 15.65 4.41
CA GLU A 68 -7.48 17.07 4.75
C GLU A 68 -8.76 17.82 4.35
N PRO A 69 -9.73 18.03 5.27
CA PRO A 69 -10.76 19.04 5.07
C PRO A 69 -10.10 20.43 5.11
N GLU A 70 -10.46 21.28 4.15
CA GLU A 70 -10.17 22.73 4.17
C GLU A 70 -10.54 23.40 5.51
#